data_AF-A0A9Q3UKU8-F1
#
_entry.id   AF-A0A9Q3UKU8-F1
#
_cell.length_a   1.000
_cell.length_b   1.000
_cell.length_c   1.000
_cell.angle_alpha   90.00
_cell.angle_beta   90.00
_cell.angle_gamma   90.00
#
_symmetry.space_group_name_H-M   'P 1'
#
loop_
_entity.id
_entity.type
_entity.pdbx_description
1 polymer ?
#
loop_
_entity_poly.entity_id
_entity_poly.type
_entity_poly.pdbx_seq_one_letter_code
_entity_poly.pdbx_strand_id
1 'polypeptide(L)'
;MVIPAPSVSSLQTGDLLLFAGRGLVSATIRLFTRSRWSHIAMIVRLPGDDRPLVLEAMGTSESADLHLGRPVNGVALVPLADKLRDYPGEIVVRRRLGPPPCPRRQRLVARLVRRLLHRPYKNFVWCNALDLLSGYTRPPDRRGWFCSELVAEMYRRLGWLPRDARVAGFVPGDFDSPRLAGELAPPERLKAWRGATASAVPAGDRSATDPRNAAHETLLPRRSREFA
;
A
#
# COMPACT_ATOMS: atom_id res chain seq x y z
N MET A 1 2.60 29.93 -4.05
CA MET A 1 1.69 29.35 -3.03
C MET A 1 2.12 27.91 -2.81
N VAL A 2 2.81 27.63 -1.71
CA VAL A 2 3.31 26.29 -1.37
C VAL A 2 2.13 25.49 -0.84
N ILE A 3 1.64 24.53 -1.60
CA ILE A 3 0.62 23.59 -1.11
C ILE A 3 1.32 22.73 -0.04
N PRO A 4 0.87 22.75 1.22
CA PRO A 4 1.49 21.92 2.26
C PRO A 4 1.34 20.45 1.88
N ALA A 5 2.39 19.66 2.12
CA ALA A 5 2.36 18.23 1.92
C ALA A 5 1.18 17.60 2.70
N PRO A 6 0.57 16.53 2.19
CA PRO A 6 -0.62 15.97 2.79
C PRO A 6 -0.28 15.43 4.17
N SER A 7 -1.01 15.88 5.19
CA SER A 7 -0.93 15.19 6.48
C SER A 7 -1.60 13.82 6.35
N VAL A 8 -0.82 12.76 6.55
CA VAL A 8 -1.26 11.35 6.56
C VAL A 8 -2.44 11.14 7.52
N SER A 9 -2.50 11.91 8.60
CA SER A 9 -3.58 11.92 9.59
C SER A 9 -4.90 12.50 9.06
N SER A 10 -4.89 13.32 8.00
CA SER A 10 -6.11 13.90 7.41
C SER A 10 -6.82 12.99 6.42
N LEU A 11 -6.23 11.84 6.05
CA LEU A 11 -6.84 10.94 5.07
C LEU A 11 -8.13 10.35 5.62
N GLN A 12 -9.15 10.25 4.78
CA GLN A 12 -10.49 9.83 5.14
C GLN A 12 -10.91 8.55 4.43
N THR A 13 -11.95 7.91 4.97
CA THR A 13 -12.56 6.75 4.32
C THR A 13 -12.97 7.08 2.89
N GLY A 14 -12.46 6.30 1.95
CA GLY A 14 -12.68 6.48 0.52
C GLY A 14 -11.49 7.10 -0.21
N ASP A 15 -10.53 7.74 0.47
CA ASP A 15 -9.30 8.17 -0.21
C ASP A 15 -8.57 6.95 -0.80
N LEU A 16 -8.00 7.11 -1.98
CA LEU A 16 -7.35 6.01 -2.70
C LEU A 16 -5.84 6.14 -2.62
N LEU A 17 -5.17 5.02 -2.44
CA LEU A 17 -3.73 4.91 -2.57
C LEU A 17 -3.40 4.21 -3.88
N LEU A 18 -2.61 4.86 -4.72
CA LEU A 18 -2.06 4.32 -5.94
C LEU A 18 -0.58 4.03 -5.72
N PHE A 19 -0.16 2.82 -6.11
CA PHE A 19 1.18 2.33 -5.83
C PHE A 19 1.90 2.01 -7.13
N ALA A 20 3.15 2.47 -7.24
CA ALA A 20 4.06 2.09 -8.31
C ALA A 20 5.21 1.24 -7.73
N GLY A 21 5.02 -0.08 -7.77
CA GLY A 21 5.96 -1.07 -7.29
C GLY A 21 6.97 -1.48 -8.35
N ARG A 22 8.07 -2.08 -7.90
CA ARG A 22 9.20 -2.47 -8.76
C ARG A 22 9.36 -3.97 -9.00
N GLY A 23 8.54 -4.82 -8.38
CA GLY A 23 8.58 -6.27 -8.59
C GLY A 23 8.12 -6.68 -9.99
N LEU A 24 8.47 -7.90 -10.42
CA LEU A 24 8.08 -8.44 -11.73
C LEU A 24 6.56 -8.42 -11.95
N VAL A 25 5.78 -8.78 -10.92
CA VAL A 25 4.31 -8.67 -10.95
C VAL A 25 3.85 -7.23 -11.17
N SER A 26 4.53 -6.26 -10.56
CA SER A 26 4.25 -4.84 -10.76
C SER A 26 4.59 -4.37 -12.17
N ALA A 27 5.66 -4.88 -12.78
CA ALA A 27 5.99 -4.60 -14.18
C ALA A 27 4.93 -5.16 -15.13
N THR A 28 4.48 -6.41 -14.93
CA THR A 28 3.44 -7.03 -15.76
C THR A 28 2.11 -6.30 -15.66
N ILE A 29 1.69 -5.90 -14.45
CA ILE A 29 0.43 -5.14 -14.26
C ILE A 29 0.53 -3.78 -14.96
N ARG A 30 1.65 -3.06 -14.80
CA ARG A 30 1.84 -1.75 -15.46
C ARG A 30 1.78 -1.87 -16.99
N LEU A 31 2.43 -2.90 -17.54
CA LEU A 31 2.40 -3.18 -18.97
C LEU A 31 0.99 -3.53 -19.47
N PHE A 32 0.30 -4.43 -18.77
CA PHE A 32 -1.05 -4.86 -19.13
C PHE A 32 -2.06 -3.71 -19.07
N THR A 33 -1.95 -2.87 -18.05
CA THR A 33 -2.88 -1.77 -17.80
C THR A 33 -2.49 -0.48 -18.52
N ARG A 34 -1.34 -0.48 -19.22
CA ARG A 34 -0.71 0.71 -19.83
C ARG A 34 -0.67 1.90 -18.86
N SER A 35 -0.46 1.61 -17.59
CA SER A 35 -0.49 2.58 -16.50
C SER A 35 0.77 2.46 -15.65
N ARG A 36 1.19 3.56 -15.03
CA ARG A 36 2.30 3.55 -14.07
C ARG A 36 1.97 2.79 -12.78
N TRP A 37 0.69 2.53 -12.52
CA TRP A 37 0.22 1.94 -11.28
C TRP A 37 0.14 0.42 -11.35
N SER A 38 0.75 -0.23 -10.36
CA SER A 38 0.74 -1.68 -10.22
C SER A 38 -0.25 -2.18 -9.17
N HIS A 39 -0.68 -1.31 -8.26
CA HIS A 39 -1.59 -1.68 -7.18
C HIS A 39 -2.42 -0.48 -6.73
N ILE A 40 -3.57 -0.77 -6.13
CA ILE A 40 -4.48 0.22 -5.57
C ILE A 40 -5.06 -0.30 -4.25
N ALA A 41 -5.27 0.62 -3.32
CA ALA A 41 -5.95 0.36 -2.05
C ALA A 41 -6.85 1.54 -1.68
N MET A 42 -7.72 1.32 -0.69
CA MET A 42 -8.61 2.36 -0.17
C MET A 42 -8.32 2.61 1.31
N ILE A 43 -8.23 3.88 1.69
CA ILE A 43 -8.21 4.27 3.09
C ILE A 43 -9.57 3.97 3.71
N VAL A 44 -9.56 3.36 4.88
CA VAL A 44 -10.72 3.17 5.74
C VAL A 44 -10.40 3.63 7.15
N ARG A 45 -11.33 4.36 7.75
CA ARG A 45 -11.38 4.60 9.19
C ARG A 45 -12.48 3.72 9.76
N LEU A 46 -12.23 3.03 10.86
CA LEU A 46 -13.21 2.15 11.50
C LEU A 46 -13.60 2.71 12.87
N PRO A 47 -14.87 2.53 13.30
CA PRO A 47 -15.25 2.92 14.66
C PRO A 47 -14.38 2.18 15.70
N GLY A 48 -13.78 2.92 16.62
CA GLY A 48 -12.90 2.37 17.65
C GLY A 48 -11.41 2.26 17.25
N ASP A 49 -11.03 2.67 16.03
CA ASP A 49 -9.63 2.85 15.65
C ASP A 49 -9.43 4.25 15.03
N ASP A 50 -8.67 5.08 15.72
CA ASP A 50 -8.41 6.47 15.32
C ASP A 50 -7.38 6.57 14.18
N ARG A 51 -6.68 5.47 13.87
CA ARG A 51 -5.65 5.44 12.84
C ARG A 51 -6.29 5.22 11.46
N PRO A 52 -5.75 5.85 10.40
CA PRO A 52 -6.11 5.49 9.04
C PRO A 52 -5.56 4.08 8.72
N LEU A 53 -6.43 3.23 8.19
CA LEU A 53 -6.11 1.87 7.77
C LEU A 53 -6.22 1.77 6.24
N VAL A 54 -5.48 0.84 5.68
CA VAL A 54 -5.43 0.53 4.25
C VAL A 54 -6.15 -0.78 4.02
N LEU A 55 -7.27 -0.73 3.32
CA LEU A 55 -7.97 -1.92 2.83
C LEU A 55 -7.41 -2.26 1.44
N GLU A 56 -6.82 -3.43 1.30
CA GLU A 56 -6.21 -3.88 0.05
C GLU A 56 -6.43 -5.36 -0.23
N ALA A 57 -6.30 -5.77 -1.49
CA ALA A 57 -6.21 -7.17 -1.89
C ALA A 57 -4.88 -7.42 -2.61
N MET A 58 -4.03 -8.29 -2.06
CA MET A 58 -2.70 -8.55 -2.61
C MET A 58 -2.37 -10.04 -2.60
N GLY A 59 -1.68 -10.50 -3.65
CA GLY A 59 -1.22 -11.90 -3.73
C GLY A 59 -0.03 -12.20 -2.82
N THR A 60 0.80 -11.19 -2.55
CA THR A 60 1.99 -11.24 -1.68
C THR A 60 2.15 -9.88 -1.01
N SER A 61 1.83 -9.76 0.28
CA SER A 61 1.98 -8.52 1.05
C SER A 61 3.30 -8.51 1.84
N GLU A 62 3.95 -7.36 1.93
CA GLU A 62 5.09 -7.12 2.83
C GLU A 62 4.62 -6.66 4.22
N SER A 63 3.46 -6.01 4.30
CA SER A 63 2.92 -5.45 5.54
C SER A 63 1.97 -6.44 6.24
N ALA A 64 2.01 -6.42 7.57
CA ALA A 64 1.17 -7.26 8.42
C ALA A 64 -0.30 -6.82 8.42
N ASP A 65 -1.21 -7.80 8.39
CA ASP A 65 -2.62 -7.55 8.67
C ASP A 65 -2.79 -7.14 10.14
N LEU A 66 -3.65 -6.14 10.39
CA LEU A 66 -3.91 -5.56 11.70
C LEU A 66 -4.35 -6.60 12.74
N HIS A 67 -5.16 -7.59 12.34
CA HIS A 67 -5.74 -8.57 13.26
C HIS A 67 -4.86 -9.80 13.41
N LEU A 68 -4.16 -10.21 12.35
CA LEU A 68 -3.36 -11.42 12.35
C LEU A 68 -1.87 -11.19 12.67
N GLY A 69 -1.41 -9.93 12.68
CA GLY A 69 -0.02 -9.59 13.00
C GLY A 69 1.01 -10.13 12.01
N ARG A 70 0.56 -10.64 10.85
CA ARG A 70 1.40 -11.21 9.80
C ARG A 70 0.84 -10.87 8.42
N PRO A 71 1.67 -10.87 7.35
CA PRO A 71 1.16 -10.69 6.00
C PRO A 71 0.18 -11.80 5.61
N VAL A 72 -0.82 -11.45 4.82
CA VAL A 72 -1.83 -12.39 4.29
C VAL A 72 -1.96 -12.26 2.78
N ASN A 73 -2.21 -13.40 2.14
CA ASN A 73 -2.52 -13.45 0.71
C ASN A 73 -4.03 -13.30 0.54
N GLY A 74 -4.48 -12.16 0.05
CA GLY A 74 -5.89 -11.83 -0.04
C GLY A 74 -6.21 -10.43 0.42
N VAL A 75 -7.45 -10.27 0.88
CA VAL A 75 -7.94 -9.01 1.44
C VAL A 75 -7.39 -8.84 2.86
N ALA A 76 -6.67 -7.75 3.08
CA ALA A 76 -6.05 -7.40 4.34
C ALA A 76 -6.45 -6.00 4.78
N LEU A 77 -6.28 -5.73 6.07
CA LEU A 77 -6.41 -4.40 6.66
C LEU A 77 -5.08 -4.04 7.32
N VAL A 78 -4.40 -3.02 6.82
CA VAL A 78 -3.03 -2.68 7.23
C VAL A 78 -2.98 -1.27 7.80
N PRO A 79 -2.30 -1.00 8.93
CA PRO A 79 -2.06 0.37 9.37
C PRO A 79 -1.34 1.19 8.29
N LEU A 80 -1.82 2.40 7.98
CA LEU A 80 -1.22 3.22 6.93
C LEU A 80 0.27 3.51 7.15
N ALA A 81 0.67 3.73 8.41
CA ALA A 81 2.06 3.97 8.77
C ALA A 81 2.97 2.79 8.39
N ASP A 82 2.51 1.55 8.61
CA ASP A 82 3.25 0.34 8.26
C ASP A 82 3.32 0.19 6.74
N LYS A 83 2.20 0.42 6.05
CA LYS A 83 2.19 0.36 4.58
C LYS A 83 3.14 1.37 3.95
N LEU A 84 3.17 2.61 4.46
CA LEU A 84 4.09 3.65 4.00
C LEU A 84 5.55 3.29 4.28
N ARG A 85 5.83 2.62 5.39
CA ARG A 85 7.17 2.16 5.75
C ARG A 85 7.65 1.04 4.82
N ASP A 86 6.87 -0.02 4.72
CA ASP A 86 7.32 -1.31 4.15
C ASP A 86 7.28 -1.32 2.62
N TYR A 87 6.36 -0.58 1.99
CA TYR A 87 6.16 -0.71 0.55
C TYR A 87 7.37 -0.23 -0.27
N PRO A 88 8.00 -1.09 -1.09
CA PRO A 88 9.19 -0.74 -1.86
C PRO A 88 8.82 -0.06 -3.20
N GLY A 89 8.29 1.17 -3.12
CA GLY A 89 7.84 1.91 -4.30
C GLY A 89 7.32 3.32 -4.01
N GLU A 90 6.79 3.96 -5.06
CA GLU A 90 6.08 5.24 -4.93
C GLU A 90 4.65 4.99 -4.45
N ILE A 91 4.17 5.88 -3.57
CA ILE A 91 2.79 5.90 -3.11
C ILE A 91 2.23 7.30 -3.34
N VAL A 92 1.11 7.35 -4.04
CA VAL A 92 0.33 8.56 -4.28
C VAL A 92 -1.05 8.39 -3.69
N VAL A 93 -1.61 9.46 -3.14
CA VAL A 93 -2.99 9.52 -2.70
C VAL A 93 -3.85 10.28 -3.69
N ARG A 94 -5.08 9.81 -3.90
CA ARG A 94 -6.16 10.58 -4.50
C ARG A 94 -7.28 10.73 -3.49
N ARG A 95 -7.51 11.95 -3.03
CA ARG A 95 -8.56 12.23 -2.03
C ARG A 95 -9.94 12.16 -2.66
N ARG A 96 -10.91 11.59 -1.96
CA ARG A 96 -12.30 11.56 -2.43
C ARG A 96 -12.95 12.93 -2.22
N LEU A 97 -13.48 13.50 -3.29
CA LEU A 97 -14.22 14.76 -3.29
C LEU A 97 -15.65 14.55 -2.80
N GLY A 98 -16.20 15.54 -2.10
CA GLY A 98 -17.55 15.49 -1.53
C GLY A 98 -17.56 15.16 -0.03
N PRO A 99 -18.73 15.15 0.61
CA PRO A 99 -18.84 15.10 2.06
C PRO A 99 -18.33 13.77 2.64
N PRO A 100 -17.77 13.76 3.86
CA PRO A 100 -17.41 12.53 4.54
C PRO A 100 -18.59 11.53 4.62
N PRO A 101 -18.33 10.22 4.68
CA PRO A 101 -19.40 9.24 4.78
C PRO A 101 -20.30 9.51 5.97
N CYS A 102 -21.61 9.63 5.74
CA CYS A 102 -22.58 9.74 6.83
C CYS A 102 -22.53 8.49 7.73
N PRO A 103 -23.03 8.54 8.98
CA PRO A 103 -22.96 7.42 9.92
C PRO A 103 -23.49 6.09 9.36
N ARG A 104 -24.52 6.13 8.50
CA ARG A 104 -25.05 4.93 7.83
C ARG A 104 -24.04 4.32 6.85
N ARG A 105 -23.38 5.14 6.01
CA ARG A 105 -22.34 4.66 5.09
C ARG A 105 -21.11 4.20 5.87
N GLN A 106 -20.74 4.89 6.95
CA GLN A 106 -19.64 4.48 7.82
C GLN A 106 -19.87 3.09 8.45
N ARG A 107 -21.10 2.81 8.92
CA ARG A 107 -21.47 1.45 9.36
C ARG A 107 -21.44 0.42 8.24
N LEU A 108 -21.79 0.81 7.01
CA LEU A 108 -21.69 -0.05 5.84
C LEU A 108 -20.22 -0.38 5.54
N VAL A 109 -19.31 0.59 5.59
CA VAL A 109 -17.85 0.37 5.44
C VAL A 109 -17.37 -0.69 6.42
N ALA A 110 -17.65 -0.51 7.72
CA ALA A 110 -17.24 -1.47 8.75
C ALA A 110 -17.83 -2.87 8.52
N ARG A 111 -19.06 -2.97 8.01
CA ARG A 111 -19.68 -4.26 7.66
C ARG A 111 -19.02 -4.91 6.45
N LEU A 112 -18.71 -4.13 5.41
CA LEU A 112 -18.07 -4.61 4.20
C LEU A 112 -16.64 -5.08 4.49
N VAL A 113 -15.86 -4.30 5.24
CA VAL A 113 -14.51 -4.68 5.67
C VAL A 113 -14.55 -6.02 6.39
N ARG A 114 -15.38 -6.16 7.43
CA ARG A 114 -15.52 -7.45 8.16
C ARG A 114 -15.91 -8.63 7.27
N ARG A 115 -16.75 -8.41 6.25
CA ARG A 115 -17.20 -9.47 5.33
C ARG A 115 -16.14 -9.86 4.29
N LEU A 116 -15.28 -8.92 3.92
CA LEU A 116 -14.30 -9.08 2.85
C LEU A 116 -12.93 -9.48 3.38
N LEU A 117 -12.61 -9.17 4.63
CA LEU A 117 -11.34 -9.49 5.25
C LEU A 117 -11.02 -11.00 5.12
N HIS A 118 -9.76 -11.29 4.78
CA HIS A 118 -9.22 -12.64 4.55
C HIS A 118 -9.85 -13.42 3.41
N ARG A 119 -10.66 -12.79 2.54
CA ARG A 119 -11.03 -13.39 1.26
C ARG A 119 -9.78 -13.56 0.39
N PRO A 120 -9.66 -14.66 -0.37
CA PRO A 120 -8.44 -14.96 -1.10
C PRO A 120 -8.21 -13.98 -2.24
N TYR A 121 -6.94 -13.79 -2.59
CA TYR A 121 -6.54 -13.01 -3.75
C TYR A 121 -6.77 -13.84 -5.02
N LYS A 122 -7.30 -13.22 -6.08
CA LYS A 122 -7.29 -13.81 -7.43
C LYS A 122 -6.28 -13.08 -8.30
N ASN A 123 -5.56 -13.82 -9.14
CA ASN A 123 -4.47 -13.26 -9.92
C ASN A 123 -5.01 -12.26 -10.97
N PHE A 124 -4.76 -10.97 -10.75
CA PHE A 124 -5.17 -9.87 -11.63
C PHE A 124 -4.86 -10.13 -13.11
N VAL A 125 -3.61 -10.48 -13.42
CA VAL A 125 -3.12 -10.62 -14.80
C VAL A 125 -3.85 -11.77 -15.48
N TRP A 126 -3.95 -12.91 -14.80
CA TRP A 126 -4.65 -14.09 -15.33
C TRP A 126 -6.14 -13.83 -15.55
N CYS A 127 -6.81 -13.20 -14.58
CA CYS A 127 -8.23 -12.86 -14.69
C CYS A 127 -8.47 -11.92 -15.87
N ASN A 128 -7.70 -10.85 -16.02
CA ASN A 128 -7.89 -9.88 -17.08
C ASN A 128 -7.48 -10.43 -18.46
N ALA A 129 -6.43 -11.26 -18.54
CA ALA A 129 -6.03 -11.91 -19.79
C ALA A 129 -7.12 -12.85 -20.32
N LEU A 130 -7.68 -13.68 -19.45
CA LEU A 130 -8.81 -14.54 -19.83
C LEU A 130 -10.06 -13.72 -20.17
N ASP A 131 -10.28 -12.56 -19.53
CA ASP A 131 -11.43 -11.72 -19.83
C ASP A 131 -11.29 -11.13 -21.22
N LEU A 132 -10.11 -10.61 -21.55
CA LEU A 132 -9.77 -10.13 -22.88
C LEU A 132 -9.97 -11.20 -23.95
N LEU A 133 -9.47 -12.43 -23.72
CA LEU A 133 -9.66 -13.56 -24.64
C LEU A 133 -11.13 -13.95 -24.83
N SER A 134 -11.95 -13.80 -23.79
CA SER A 134 -13.38 -14.09 -23.84
C SER A 134 -14.24 -12.94 -24.38
N GLY A 135 -13.65 -11.81 -24.81
CA GLY A 135 -14.39 -10.60 -25.15
C GLY A 135 -15.18 -10.04 -23.96
N TYR A 136 -14.67 -10.23 -22.74
CA TYR A 136 -15.31 -9.87 -21.48
C TYR A 136 -16.69 -10.53 -21.29
N THR A 137 -16.98 -11.70 -21.84
CA THR A 137 -18.29 -12.35 -21.65
C THR A 137 -18.39 -13.21 -20.39
N ARG A 138 -17.25 -13.49 -19.73
CA ARG A 138 -17.23 -14.39 -18.56
C ARG A 138 -17.98 -13.83 -17.35
N PRO A 139 -18.68 -14.70 -16.60
CA PRO A 139 -19.31 -14.29 -15.36
C PRO A 139 -18.24 -13.88 -14.33
N PRO A 140 -18.54 -12.89 -13.47
CA PRO A 140 -17.58 -12.42 -12.48
C PRO A 140 -17.27 -13.52 -11.46
N ASP A 141 -15.99 -13.88 -11.33
CA ASP A 141 -15.52 -14.81 -10.31
C ASP A 141 -15.64 -14.17 -8.92
N ARG A 142 -16.49 -14.77 -8.08
CA ARG A 142 -16.80 -14.31 -6.71
C ARG A 142 -15.96 -14.99 -5.63
N ARG A 143 -15.05 -15.91 -5.99
CA ARG A 143 -14.26 -16.69 -5.03
C ARG A 143 -13.15 -15.86 -4.39
N GLY A 144 -12.67 -14.82 -5.06
CA GLY A 144 -11.61 -13.93 -4.57
C GLY A 144 -11.67 -12.54 -5.19
N TRP A 145 -10.72 -11.70 -4.79
CA TRP A 145 -10.64 -10.31 -5.20
C TRP A 145 -9.23 -9.97 -5.68
N PHE A 146 -9.13 -9.13 -6.71
CA PHE A 146 -7.89 -8.39 -6.98
C PHE A 146 -8.04 -6.94 -6.53
N CYS A 147 -6.92 -6.22 -6.51
CA CYS A 147 -6.81 -4.90 -5.91
C CYS A 147 -7.86 -3.88 -6.41
N SER A 148 -7.92 -3.64 -7.71
CA SER A 148 -8.85 -2.66 -8.30
C SER A 148 -10.32 -3.08 -8.24
N GLU A 149 -10.62 -4.37 -8.35
CA GLU A 149 -11.99 -4.86 -8.22
C GLU A 149 -12.51 -4.73 -6.78
N LEU A 150 -11.67 -4.98 -5.77
CA LEU A 150 -12.04 -4.75 -4.38
C LEU A 150 -12.42 -3.28 -4.15
N VAL A 151 -11.58 -2.36 -4.63
CA VAL A 151 -11.83 -0.92 -4.51
C VAL A 151 -13.07 -0.50 -5.29
N ALA A 152 -13.25 -0.98 -6.52
CA ALA A 152 -14.42 -0.72 -7.33
C ALA A 152 -15.71 -1.24 -6.66
N GLU A 153 -15.67 -2.41 -6.02
CA GLU A 153 -16.82 -2.95 -5.29
C GLU A 153 -17.16 -2.11 -4.06
N MET A 154 -16.15 -1.67 -3.32
CA MET A 154 -16.37 -0.77 -2.18
C MET A 154 -17.03 0.52 -2.64
N TYR A 155 -16.50 1.16 -3.69
CA TYR A 155 -17.07 2.37 -4.27
C TYR A 155 -18.50 2.16 -4.76
N ARG A 156 -18.77 1.07 -5.49
CA ARG A 156 -20.10 0.71 -5.98
C ARG A 156 -21.12 0.56 -4.86
N ARG A 157 -20.76 -0.17 -3.78
CA ARG A 157 -21.66 -0.36 -2.62
C ARG A 157 -21.85 0.90 -1.80
N LEU A 158 -20.87 1.79 -1.79
CA LEU A 158 -20.94 3.08 -1.11
C LEU A 158 -21.63 4.14 -1.97
N GLY A 159 -21.94 3.85 -3.23
CA GLY A 159 -22.64 4.75 -4.15
C GLY A 159 -21.73 5.83 -4.75
N TRP A 160 -20.43 5.54 -4.88
CA TRP A 160 -19.42 6.34 -5.59
C TRP A 160 -19.04 5.75 -6.95
N LEU A 161 -19.73 4.67 -7.34
CA LEU A 161 -19.73 4.13 -8.69
C LEU A 161 -21.16 3.71 -9.03
N PRO A 162 -21.54 3.70 -10.32
CA PRO A 162 -22.82 3.19 -10.78
C PRO A 162 -23.09 1.77 -10.27
N ARG A 163 -24.33 1.46 -9.92
CA ARG A 163 -24.70 0.16 -9.32
C ARG A 163 -24.53 -1.02 -10.29
N ASP A 164 -24.64 -0.75 -11.58
CA ASP A 164 -24.45 -1.67 -12.69
C ASP A 164 -23.00 -1.74 -13.18
N ALA A 165 -22.09 -0.92 -12.60
CA ALA A 165 -20.68 -0.94 -12.97
C ALA A 165 -20.09 -2.35 -12.81
N ARG A 166 -19.42 -2.82 -13.85
CA ARG A 166 -18.69 -4.08 -13.86
C ARG A 166 -17.33 -3.91 -13.16
N VAL A 167 -17.32 -4.16 -11.85
CA VAL A 167 -16.14 -3.98 -10.98
C VAL A 167 -14.90 -4.76 -11.44
N ALA A 168 -15.07 -5.92 -12.07
CA ALA A 168 -13.97 -6.72 -12.61
C ALA A 168 -13.31 -6.12 -13.86
N GLY A 169 -13.94 -5.11 -14.49
CA GLY A 169 -13.36 -4.40 -15.64
C GLY A 169 -12.43 -3.25 -15.24
N PHE A 170 -12.34 -2.91 -13.94
CA PHE A 170 -11.51 -1.81 -13.48
C PHE A 170 -10.07 -2.26 -13.26
N VAL A 171 -9.14 -1.44 -13.74
CA VAL A 171 -7.70 -1.58 -13.50
C VAL A 171 -7.19 -0.42 -12.64
N PRO A 172 -6.04 -0.54 -11.95
CA PRO A 172 -5.51 0.55 -11.11
C PRO A 172 -5.40 1.90 -11.86
N GLY A 173 -5.07 1.86 -13.16
CA GLY A 173 -4.98 3.04 -14.01
C GLY A 173 -6.29 3.82 -14.19
N ASP A 174 -7.46 3.16 -14.13
CA ASP A 174 -8.75 3.84 -14.29
C ASP A 174 -8.97 4.87 -13.19
N PHE A 175 -8.46 4.60 -11.99
CA PHE A 175 -8.54 5.47 -10.82
C PHE A 175 -7.54 6.63 -10.85
N ASP A 176 -6.59 6.66 -11.78
CA ASP A 176 -5.77 7.86 -12.08
C ASP A 176 -6.36 8.68 -13.23
N SER A 177 -7.31 8.12 -13.98
CA SER A 177 -7.83 8.74 -15.19
C SER A 177 -8.84 9.87 -14.89
N PRO A 178 -9.05 10.78 -15.86
CA PRO A 178 -10.10 11.79 -15.80
C PRO A 178 -11.54 11.23 -15.75
N ARG A 179 -11.74 9.95 -16.10
CA ARG A 179 -13.09 9.35 -16.16
C ARG A 179 -13.75 9.23 -14.79
N LEU A 180 -12.94 9.18 -13.73
CA LEU A 180 -13.36 9.29 -12.32
C LEU A 180 -13.15 10.72 -11.76
N ALA A 181 -12.66 11.67 -12.55
CA ALA A 181 -12.16 12.98 -12.08
C ALA A 181 -13.23 14.00 -11.69
N GLY A 182 -14.48 13.60 -11.53
CA GLY A 182 -15.47 14.38 -10.77
C GLY A 182 -15.44 14.08 -9.27
N GLU A 183 -14.96 12.89 -8.87
CA GLU A 183 -15.09 12.37 -7.50
C GLU A 183 -13.75 12.24 -6.78
N LEU A 184 -12.62 12.45 -7.47
CA LEU A 184 -11.28 12.30 -6.91
C LEU A 184 -10.41 13.53 -7.20
N ALA A 185 -9.78 14.05 -6.16
CA ALA A 185 -8.80 15.13 -6.25
C ALA A 185 -7.59 14.73 -7.11
N PRO A 186 -6.79 15.70 -7.58
CA PRO A 186 -5.52 15.42 -8.24
C PRO A 186 -4.60 14.54 -7.37
N PRO A 187 -3.77 13.69 -7.99
CA PRO A 187 -2.83 12.83 -7.27
C PRO A 187 -1.79 13.64 -6.49
N GLU A 188 -1.57 13.25 -5.24
CA GLU A 188 -0.63 13.87 -4.31
C GLU A 188 0.36 12.83 -3.79
N ARG A 189 1.67 13.13 -3.78
CA ARG A 189 2.69 12.16 -3.37
C ARG A 189 2.75 11.99 -1.85
N LEU A 190 2.61 10.75 -1.38
CA LEU A 190 2.83 10.37 0.02
C LEU A 190 4.23 9.80 0.26
N LYS A 191 4.74 8.99 -0.69
CA LYS A 191 6.08 8.39 -0.62
C LYS A 191 6.73 8.52 -1.97
N ALA A 192 7.81 9.30 -2.03
CA ALA A 192 8.69 9.32 -3.18
C ALA A 192 9.57 8.06 -3.18
N TRP A 193 9.94 7.60 -4.36
CA TRP A 193 11.00 6.62 -4.47
C TRP A 193 12.33 7.25 -4.06
N ARG A 194 13.01 6.65 -3.08
CA ARG A 194 14.42 6.94 -2.86
C ARG A 194 15.21 6.14 -3.90
N GLY A 195 15.59 6.80 -4.98
CA GLY A 195 16.61 6.26 -5.89
C GLY A 195 17.87 5.96 -5.11
N ALA A 196 18.61 4.94 -5.53
CA ALA A 196 20.04 4.93 -5.30
C ALA A 196 20.59 6.23 -5.90
N THR A 197 20.75 7.26 -5.07
CA THR A 197 21.50 8.44 -5.44
C THR A 197 22.93 7.98 -5.62
N ALA A 198 23.45 8.17 -6.83
CA ALA A 198 24.86 8.10 -7.13
C ALA A 198 25.63 8.81 -6.01
N SER A 199 26.47 8.05 -5.31
CA SER A 199 27.48 8.63 -4.42
C SER A 199 28.50 9.31 -5.32
N ALA A 200 28.40 10.63 -5.42
CA ALA A 200 29.48 11.48 -5.90
C ALA A 200 29.85 12.41 -4.74
N VAL A 201 30.54 11.84 -3.75
CA VAL A 201 31.39 12.63 -2.86
C VAL A 201 32.71 12.81 -3.61
N PRO A 202 33.19 14.05 -3.87
CA PRO A 202 34.53 14.23 -4.41
C PRO A 202 35.53 13.71 -3.39
N ALA A 203 36.45 12.88 -3.86
CA ALA A 203 37.62 12.45 -3.10
C ALA A 203 38.41 13.70 -2.66
N GLY A 204 38.23 14.08 -1.39
CA GLY A 204 39.11 14.97 -0.66
C GLY A 204 40.27 14.15 -0.11
N ASP A 205 41.40 14.29 -0.77
CA ASP A 205 42.74 13.85 -0.43
C ASP A 205 43.08 14.00 1.07
N ARG A 206 43.58 12.94 1.73
CA ARG A 206 44.94 12.89 2.33
C ARG A 206 45.23 11.68 3.24
N SER A 207 46.40 11.11 2.93
CA SER A 207 47.38 10.40 3.77
C SER A 207 46.96 9.17 4.58
N ALA A 208 47.43 8.04 4.08
CA ALA A 208 47.63 6.79 4.79
C ALA A 208 48.67 6.92 5.92
N THR A 209 48.30 6.44 7.11
CA THR A 209 49.23 5.83 8.07
C THR A 209 48.50 4.67 8.75
N ASP A 210 49.05 3.49 8.56
CA ASP A 210 48.73 2.21 9.23
C ASP A 210 50.02 1.78 9.97
N PRO A 211 50.06 0.74 10.83
CA PRO A 211 49.05 0.12 11.69
C PRO A 211 49.50 0.16 13.18
N ARG A 212 48.66 -0.28 14.12
CA ARG A 212 49.12 -1.16 15.23
C ARG A 212 47.97 -1.84 15.97
N ASN A 213 48.11 -3.16 16.04
CA ASN A 213 47.27 -4.14 16.71
C ASN A 213 47.27 -4.03 18.24
N ALA A 214 46.11 -4.39 18.80
CA ALA A 214 45.85 -5.24 19.97
C ALA A 214 46.82 -5.24 21.17
N ALA A 215 46.30 -4.89 22.34
CA ALA A 215 46.49 -5.67 23.58
C ALA A 215 45.43 -5.26 24.61
N HIS A 216 44.54 -6.20 24.93
CA HIS A 216 43.56 -6.12 25.98
C HIS A 216 44.07 -7.04 27.10
N GLU A 217 44.72 -6.51 28.13
CA GLU A 217 45.00 -7.26 29.36
C GLU A 217 44.83 -6.32 30.56
N THR A 218 43.72 -6.47 31.27
CA THR A 218 43.50 -5.85 32.57
C THR A 218 43.91 -6.86 33.64
N LEU A 219 45.05 -6.60 34.27
CA LEU A 219 45.60 -7.32 35.41
C LEU A 219 44.73 -7.12 36.66
N LEU A 220 44.24 -8.21 37.25
CA LEU A 220 43.74 -8.24 38.64
C LEU A 220 44.93 -8.33 39.61
N PRO A 221 44.99 -7.51 40.68
CA PRO A 221 46.00 -7.68 41.70
C PRO A 221 45.63 -8.81 42.68
N ARG A 222 46.53 -9.80 42.80
CA ARG A 222 46.65 -10.70 43.96
C ARG A 222 47.54 -10.03 45.01
N ARG A 223 47.04 -9.92 46.25
CA ARG A 223 47.83 -9.90 47.50
C ARG A 223 46.98 -10.62 48.56
N SER A 224 47.28 -11.88 48.89
CA SER A 224 48.24 -12.38 49.89
C SER A 224 47.83 -12.06 51.34
N ARG A 225 47.40 -13.11 52.07
CA ARG A 225 48.06 -13.67 53.29
C ARG A 225 47.50 -13.00 54.57
N GLU A 226 47.26 -13.65 55.71
CA GLU A 226 47.63 -14.94 56.27
C GLU A 226 46.85 -15.15 57.60
N PHE A 227 46.72 -16.41 58.03
CA PHE A 227 46.60 -16.95 59.39
C PHE A 227 45.83 -16.20 60.50
N ALA A 228 44.72 -16.79 60.96
CA ALA A 228 44.63 -17.56 62.23
C ALA A 228 43.25 -18.22 62.34
#